data_AF-A0A3B9H4J7-F1
#
_entry.id   AF-A0A3B9H4J7-F1
#
_cell.length_a   1.000
_cell.length_b   1.000
_cell.length_c   1.000
_cell.angle_alpha   90.00
_cell.angle_beta   90.00
_cell.angle_gamma   90.00
#
_symmetry.space_group_name_H-M   'P 1'
#
loop_
_entity.id
_entity.type
_entity.pdbx_description
1 polymer ?
#
loop_
_entity_poly.entity_id
_entity_poly.type
_entity_poly.pdbx_seq_one_letter_code
_entity_poly.pdbx_strand_id
1 'polypeptide(L)'
;MAKGDLPVLVGVGQSLSQWDGTAGPAGAPSPLSLMVDASKAALDDTGAAGIAGAIDTLAVVRIFEDSVRGAPHPHGHNTNLPGTL
;
A
#
# COMPACT_ATOMS: atom_id res chain seq x y z
N MET A 1 -20.70 -5.38 -20.80
CA MET A 1 -20.75 -4.42 -19.67
C MET A 1 -22.00 -3.57 -19.85
N ALA A 2 -22.78 -3.36 -18.79
CA ALA A 2 -23.94 -2.47 -18.84
C ALA A 2 -23.46 -1.00 -18.85
N LYS A 3 -24.33 -0.09 -19.25
CA LYS A 3 -24.07 1.35 -19.17
C LYS A 3 -23.85 1.73 -17.70
N GLY A 4 -22.66 2.25 -17.38
CA GLY A 4 -22.25 2.59 -16.01
C GLY A 4 -21.13 1.71 -15.45
N ASP A 5 -20.84 0.57 -16.09
CA ASP A 5 -19.85 -0.40 -15.57
C ASP A 5 -18.42 -0.18 -16.11
N LEU A 6 -18.20 0.83 -16.95
CA LEU A 6 -16.85 1.09 -17.48
C LEU A 6 -15.95 1.54 -16.32
N PRO A 7 -14.90 0.77 -15.97
CA PRO A 7 -14.01 1.16 -14.89
C PRO A 7 -13.22 2.41 -15.28
N VAL A 8 -13.08 3.32 -14.33
CA VAL A 8 -12.28 4.53 -14.48
C VAL A 8 -11.33 4.67 -13.31
N LEU A 9 -10.13 5.18 -13.57
CA LEU A 9 -9.18 5.53 -12.52
C LEU A 9 -9.54 6.92 -12.00
N VAL A 10 -9.89 7.00 -10.72
CA VAL A 10 -10.42 8.23 -10.10
C VAL A 10 -9.43 8.92 -9.16
N GLY A 11 -8.35 8.25 -8.76
CA GLY A 11 -7.33 8.83 -7.89
C GLY A 11 -6.05 8.02 -7.94
N VAL A 12 -4.91 8.71 -7.86
CA VAL A 12 -3.58 8.11 -7.81
C VAL A 12 -2.74 8.74 -6.70
N GLY A 13 -1.84 7.96 -6.12
CA GLY A 13 -1.00 8.43 -5.03
C GLY A 13 0.35 7.73 -5.01
N GLN A 14 1.38 8.47 -4.61
CA GLN A 14 2.74 7.98 -4.47
C GLN A 14 3.31 8.46 -3.13
N SER A 15 4.14 7.61 -2.51
CA SER A 15 4.94 7.97 -1.35
C SER A 15 6.42 7.64 -1.63
N LEU A 16 7.31 8.51 -1.20
CA LEU A 16 8.76 8.35 -1.28
C LEU A 16 9.38 8.79 0.02
N SER A 17 10.27 7.97 0.55
CA SER A 17 11.14 8.33 1.67
C SER A 17 12.59 8.25 1.23
N GLN A 18 13.35 9.29 1.55
CA GLN A 18 14.80 9.37 1.32
C GLN A 18 15.57 9.13 2.63
N TRP A 19 15.04 8.28 3.51
CA TRP A 19 15.72 7.93 4.75
C TRP A 19 17.14 7.44 4.45
N ASP A 20 18.13 8.12 5.02
CA ASP A 20 19.56 7.94 4.74
C ASP A 20 20.32 7.27 5.91
N GLY A 21 19.60 6.91 6.98
CA GLY A 21 20.16 6.26 8.16
C GLY A 21 20.84 7.19 9.17
N THR A 22 21.01 8.48 8.88
CA THR A 22 21.75 9.41 9.75
C THR A 22 21.05 9.67 11.09
N ALA A 23 19.71 9.66 11.09
CA ALA A 23 18.87 9.80 12.28
C ALA A 23 18.61 8.47 13.02
N GLY A 24 19.27 7.39 12.61
CA GLY A 24 19.04 6.04 13.15
C GLY A 24 17.76 5.38 12.62
N PRO A 25 17.41 4.19 13.12
CA PRO A 25 16.30 3.37 12.60
C PRO A 25 14.92 3.92 13.01
N ALA A 26 14.86 4.77 14.03
CA ALA A 26 13.62 5.43 14.44
C ALA A 26 13.19 6.42 13.35
N GLY A 27 12.21 6.04 12.54
CA GLY A 27 11.76 6.82 11.38
C GLY A 27 12.09 6.18 10.02
N ALA A 28 12.76 5.02 9.99
CA ALA A 28 12.84 4.22 8.79
C ALA A 28 11.43 3.77 8.37
N PRO A 29 10.99 4.02 7.12
CA PRO A 29 9.67 3.63 6.68
C PRO A 29 9.59 2.11 6.51
N SER A 30 8.44 1.52 6.84
CA SER A 30 8.14 0.16 6.44
C SER A 30 7.43 0.14 5.07
N PRO A 31 7.45 -0.99 4.34
CA PRO A 31 6.64 -1.12 3.13
C PRO A 31 5.15 -0.81 3.38
N LEU A 32 4.63 -1.21 4.55
CA LEU A 32 3.27 -0.91 4.97
C LEU A 32 3.04 0.59 5.15
N SER A 33 3.94 1.32 5.82
CA SER A 33 3.75 2.75 6.04
C SER A 33 3.78 3.53 4.72
N LEU A 34 4.70 3.20 3.80
CA LEU A 34 4.75 3.84 2.48
C LEU A 34 3.47 3.60 1.67
N MET A 35 2.95 2.38 1.71
CA MET A 35 1.69 2.03 1.03
C MET A 35 0.49 2.74 1.65
N VAL A 36 0.43 2.89 2.98
CA VAL A 36 -0.61 3.66 3.67
C VAL A 36 -0.57 5.12 3.23
N ASP A 37 0.62 5.73 3.18
CA ASP A 37 0.77 7.13 2.77
C ASP A 37 0.38 7.34 1.31
N ALA A 38 0.81 6.44 0.41
CA ALA A 38 0.41 6.48 -0.99
C ALA A 38 -1.11 6.28 -1.18
N SER A 39 -1.72 5.40 -0.38
CA SER A 39 -3.17 5.14 -0.44
C SER A 39 -3.98 6.35 0.03
N LYS A 40 -3.53 7.04 1.08
CA LYS A 40 -4.14 8.30 1.52
C LYS A 40 -4.06 9.37 0.45
N ALA A 41 -2.89 9.53 -0.19
CA ALA A 41 -2.74 10.46 -1.30
C ALA A 41 -3.69 10.13 -2.48
N ALA A 42 -3.87 8.84 -2.80
CA ALA A 42 -4.80 8.42 -3.84
C ALA A 42 -6.27 8.69 -3.48
N LEU A 43 -6.65 8.56 -2.20
CA LEU A 43 -7.98 8.92 -1.73
C LEU A 43 -8.21 10.43 -1.82
N ASP A 44 -7.22 11.24 -1.43
CA ASP A 44 -7.30 12.69 -1.51
C ASP A 44 -7.40 13.20 -2.96
N ASP A 45 -6.66 12.57 -3.88
CA ASP A 45 -6.67 12.89 -5.33
C ASP A 45 -8.05 12.69 -5.99
N THR A 46 -8.92 11.86 -5.39
CA THR A 46 -10.31 11.69 -5.87
C THR A 46 -11.13 12.98 -5.79
N GLY A 47 -10.76 13.91 -4.90
CA GLY A 47 -11.52 15.12 -4.60
C GLY A 47 -12.89 14.86 -3.96
N ALA A 48 -13.18 13.63 -3.51
CA ALA A 48 -14.46 13.22 -2.98
C ALA A 48 -14.34 12.66 -1.54
N ALA A 49 -15.29 13.05 -0.68
CA ALA A 49 -15.37 12.50 0.66
C ALA A 49 -16.03 11.11 0.68
N GLY A 50 -15.65 10.27 1.65
CA GLY A 50 -16.31 8.98 1.89
C GLY A 50 -15.87 7.82 0.98
N ILE A 51 -14.97 8.05 0.03
CA ILE A 51 -14.47 7.00 -0.88
C ILE A 51 -13.88 5.80 -0.11
N ALA A 52 -13.11 6.06 0.95
CA ALA A 52 -12.51 4.99 1.76
C ALA A 52 -13.53 3.99 2.31
N GLY A 53 -14.72 4.44 2.69
CA GLY A 53 -15.79 3.58 3.21
C GLY A 53 -16.54 2.80 2.12
N ALA A 54 -16.38 3.17 0.85
CA ALA A 54 -17.02 2.53 -0.30
C ALA A 54 -16.11 1.47 -0.96
N ILE A 55 -14.84 1.36 -0.55
CA ILE A 55 -13.92 0.35 -1.07
C ILE A 55 -14.33 -1.03 -0.55
N ASP A 56 -14.79 -1.89 -1.45
CA ASP A 56 -15.12 -3.29 -1.14
C ASP A 56 -13.93 -4.24 -1.28
N THR A 57 -12.91 -3.86 -2.05
CA THR A 57 -11.79 -4.71 -2.41
C THR A 57 -10.48 -3.96 -2.35
N LEU A 58 -9.49 -4.54 -1.67
CA LEU A 58 -8.10 -4.09 -1.70
C LEU A 58 -7.24 -5.17 -2.37
N ALA A 59 -6.47 -4.76 -3.37
CA ALA A 59 -5.46 -5.59 -4.00
C ALA A 59 -4.09 -4.92 -3.80
N VAL A 60 -3.12 -5.71 -3.36
CA VAL A 60 -1.75 -5.24 -3.13
C VAL A 60 -0.74 -6.16 -3.80
N VAL A 61 0.41 -5.61 -4.17
CA VAL A 61 1.52 -6.38 -4.72
C VAL A 61 2.40 -6.90 -3.58
N ARG A 62 2.82 -8.17 -3.65
CA ARG A 62 3.78 -8.75 -2.69
C ARG A 62 5.19 -8.21 -2.91
N ILE A 63 5.91 -8.05 -1.80
CA ILE A 63 7.36 -7.95 -1.83
C ILE A 63 7.99 -9.33 -2.08
N PHE A 64 9.26 -9.35 -2.45
CA PHE A 64 9.96 -10.59 -2.82
C PHE A 64 10.01 -11.59 -1.66
N GLU A 65 10.28 -11.08 -0.45
CA GLU A 65 10.40 -11.86 0.78
C GLU A 65 9.10 -12.59 1.13
N ASP A 66 7.95 -12.00 0.81
CA ASP A 66 6.63 -12.60 1.02
C ASP A 66 6.19 -13.53 -0.13
N SER A 67 6.98 -13.61 -1.19
CA SER A 67 6.68 -14.42 -2.37
C SER A 67 7.38 -15.78 -2.36
N VAL A 68 8.34 -16.01 -1.46
CA VAL A 68 9.11 -17.26 -1.35
C VAL A 68 8.77 -17.97 -0.04
N ARG A 69 8.22 -19.18 -0.14
CA ARG A 69 7.88 -20.01 1.02
C ARG A 69 9.13 -20.27 1.88
N GLY A 70 9.04 -19.94 3.17
CA GLY A 70 10.10 -20.17 4.14
C GLY A 70 11.30 -19.24 4.04
N ALA A 71 11.22 -18.16 3.25
CA ALA A 71 12.23 -17.11 3.27
C ALA A 71 12.32 -16.45 4.65
N PRO A 72 13.52 -16.08 5.12
CA PRO A 72 13.68 -15.39 6.40
C PRO A 72 13.19 -13.94 6.31
N HIS A 73 12.50 -13.50 7.36
CA HIS A 73 12.05 -12.11 7.55
C HIS A 73 12.83 -11.45 8.70
N PRO A 74 14.12 -11.12 8.51
CA PRO A 74 14.98 -10.59 9.59
C PRO A 74 14.50 -9.24 10.15
N HIS A 75 13.64 -8.54 9.42
CA HIS A 75 13.09 -7.23 9.79
C HIS A 75 11.58 -7.27 10.09
N GLY A 76 11.03 -8.47 10.33
CA GLY A 76 9.60 -8.69 10.51
C GLY A 76 8.85 -8.87 9.19
N HIS A 77 7.58 -9.25 9.30
CA HIS A 77 6.71 -9.53 8.16
C HIS A 77 5.34 -8.91 8.36
N ASN A 78 4.65 -8.60 7.26
CA ASN A 78 3.26 -8.16 7.33
C ASN A 78 2.37 -9.39 7.54
N THR A 79 1.54 -9.36 8.58
CA THR A 79 0.59 -10.45 8.88
C THR A 79 -0.66 -10.36 8.01
N ASN A 80 -0.87 -9.23 7.34
CA ASN A 80 -1.97 -9.02 6.42
C ASN A 80 -1.58 -7.98 5.35
N LEU A 81 -1.01 -8.44 4.21
CA LEU A 81 -1.41 -8.06 2.84
C LEU A 81 -0.35 -8.43 1.78
N PRO A 82 -0.71 -9.10 0.65
CA PRO A 82 -1.76 -10.12 0.53
C PRO A 82 -1.29 -11.39 1.27
N GLY A 83 -2.23 -12.22 1.73
CA GLY A 83 -1.96 -13.37 2.62
C GLY A 83 -0.64 -14.09 2.34
N THR A 84 0.22 -14.14 3.35
CA THR A 84 1.48 -14.88 3.32
C THR A 84 1.18 -16.40 3.25
N LEU A 85 1.88 -17.12 2.38
CA LEU A 85 1.72 -18.58 2.13
C LEU A 85 2.52 -19.45 3.11
#